data_AF-A0A3B9CPU3-F1
#
_entry.id   AF-A0A3B9CPU3-F1
#
_cell.length_a   1.000
_cell.length_b   1.000
_cell.length_c   1.000
_cell.angle_alpha   90.00
_cell.angle_beta   90.00
_cell.angle_gamma   90.00
#
_symmetry.space_group_name_H-M   'P 1'
#
loop_
_entity.id
_entity.type
_entity.pdbx_description
1 polymer ?
#
loop_
_entity_poly.entity_id
_entity_poly.type
_entity_poly.pdbx_seq_one_letter_code
_entity_poly.pdbx_strand_id
1 'polypeptide(L)'
;SALSAGARGIGFWKTKPLNTDNSRDRETARAIELSMLYLAVIEPLLIDGQLEGHVKMVSSKNSVEKASFLRELIGGESDPFRHSSIPGGPDAAVINSGVTSLIIAGYWDTASQFVPQQMYSAESSLVTAAAETASAWEISPTMLRGFRRVPAPGGLRLSFSGFDMLTMALVTSDLKQRAEIQQRIADGAPRAARLFLELTRLKADRVARTCQIIDSLQEPDERGRALQMRAQNWIAQAESALASSNYRAVEEYSRRALKDLRTIQTRYWYRAVQDLPTPAASPHAVSFSTLPDHWRLMNQVRASSVSQNLIPSGSFEADLESGEWIPVVTDEKKYHAGAEVVSESSGNKVLRMRTWARSGRNVATDLEPALLVQCPEIEVSKGDVLEITGRIRAGHGVHTSLSAPLLIFDSDLGPECAVSPHVEPDWQTFRIMRQASESGPFKVWLALKSPAEVLVDDLSVSRLTPLAAPTSPISPASNRNSRSQARGAGYSRPIFP
;
A
#
# COMPACT_ATOMS: atom_id res chain seq x y z
N SER A 1 -19.07 9.61 14.54
CA SER A 1 -18.74 8.92 13.28
C SER A 1 -19.89 9.10 12.29
N ALA A 2 -19.73 8.77 11.00
CA ALA A 2 -20.81 8.86 10.01
C ALA A 2 -22.09 8.09 10.43
N LEU A 3 -21.92 6.93 11.10
CA LEU A 3 -23.01 6.16 11.69
C LEU A 3 -23.72 6.91 12.82
N SER A 4 -22.98 7.53 13.75
CA SER A 4 -23.55 8.38 14.80
C SER A 4 -24.24 9.64 14.27
N ALA A 5 -23.86 10.10 13.07
CA ALA A 5 -24.46 11.24 12.37
C ALA A 5 -25.69 10.83 11.51
N GLY A 6 -26.13 9.57 11.59
CA GLY A 6 -27.31 9.08 10.88
C GLY A 6 -27.07 8.66 9.42
N ALA A 7 -25.82 8.54 8.97
CA ALA A 7 -25.52 7.98 7.65
C ALA A 7 -25.83 6.47 7.64
N ARG A 8 -26.89 6.08 6.92
CA ARG A 8 -27.35 4.67 6.82
C ARG A 8 -27.06 4.01 5.47
N GLY A 9 -26.22 4.63 4.64
CA GLY A 9 -25.86 4.13 3.32
C GLY A 9 -24.34 4.04 3.15
N ILE A 10 -23.88 2.97 2.50
CA ILE A 10 -22.51 2.85 2.01
C ILE A 10 -22.57 2.95 0.49
N GLY A 11 -21.90 3.96 -0.06
CA GLY A 11 -21.73 4.15 -1.49
C GLY A 11 -20.35 3.72 -1.94
N PHE A 12 -20.25 3.12 -3.12
CA PHE A 12 -18.97 2.88 -3.79
C PHE A 12 -18.80 3.92 -4.88
N TRP A 13 -17.79 4.79 -4.73
CA TRP A 13 -17.43 5.74 -5.77
C TRP A 13 -16.39 5.15 -6.73
N LYS A 14 -16.57 5.40 -8.02
CA LYS A 14 -15.65 4.98 -9.08
C LYS A 14 -15.57 6.06 -10.15
N THR A 15 -14.39 6.19 -10.74
CA THR A 15 -14.14 7.10 -11.87
C THR A 15 -14.52 6.50 -13.21
N LYS A 16 -14.73 5.17 -13.27
CA LYS A 16 -15.15 4.43 -14.47
C LYS A 16 -16.17 3.34 -14.13
N PRO A 17 -17.12 3.01 -15.03
CA PRO A 17 -18.00 1.86 -14.86
C PRO A 17 -17.22 0.55 -14.77
N LEU A 18 -17.74 -0.42 -14.00
CA LEU A 18 -17.16 -1.76 -13.97
C LEU A 18 -17.56 -2.56 -15.20
N ASN A 19 -16.57 -3.02 -15.97
CA ASN A 19 -16.79 -3.96 -17.05
C ASN A 19 -16.55 -5.40 -16.56
N THR A 20 -17.60 -6.21 -16.41
CA THR A 20 -17.49 -7.59 -15.91
C THR A 20 -16.72 -8.54 -16.82
N ASP A 21 -16.47 -8.17 -18.07
CA ASP A 21 -15.63 -8.92 -19.00
C ASP A 21 -14.13 -8.74 -18.68
N ASN A 22 -13.77 -7.65 -18.01
CA ASN A 22 -12.43 -7.44 -17.49
C ASN A 22 -12.28 -8.16 -16.14
N SER A 23 -11.30 -9.06 -16.07
CA SER A 23 -10.99 -9.82 -14.84
C SER A 23 -10.79 -8.97 -13.58
N ARG A 24 -10.18 -7.78 -13.68
CA ARG A 24 -9.93 -6.87 -12.55
C ARG A 24 -11.21 -6.21 -12.06
N ASP A 25 -12.04 -5.77 -12.99
CA ASP A 25 -13.34 -5.17 -12.69
C ASP A 25 -14.30 -6.21 -12.11
N ARG A 26 -14.26 -7.43 -12.65
CA ARG A 26 -14.98 -8.58 -12.10
C ARG A 26 -14.53 -8.92 -10.68
N GLU A 27 -13.22 -8.96 -10.41
CA GLU A 27 -12.68 -9.15 -9.05
C GLU A 27 -13.24 -8.09 -8.09
N THR A 28 -13.22 -6.83 -8.53
CA THR A 28 -13.74 -5.70 -7.74
C THR A 28 -15.25 -5.79 -7.51
N ALA A 29 -16.01 -6.19 -8.53
CA ALA A 29 -17.45 -6.40 -8.44
C ALA A 29 -17.79 -7.49 -7.42
N ARG A 30 -17.06 -8.62 -7.44
CA ARG A 30 -17.25 -9.73 -6.49
C ARG A 30 -16.88 -9.35 -5.07
N ALA A 31 -15.83 -8.56 -4.88
CA ALA A 31 -15.48 -8.02 -3.57
C ALA A 31 -16.61 -7.14 -3.02
N ILE A 32 -17.15 -6.22 -3.84
CA ILE A 32 -18.28 -5.36 -3.45
C ILE A 32 -19.52 -6.20 -3.10
N GLU A 33 -19.87 -7.16 -3.96
CA GLU A 33 -21.04 -8.02 -3.75
C GLU A 33 -20.92 -8.83 -2.45
N LEU A 34 -19.74 -9.37 -2.16
CA LEU A 34 -19.49 -10.07 -0.91
C LEU A 34 -19.57 -9.13 0.31
N SER A 35 -19.03 -7.91 0.22
CA SER A 35 -19.20 -6.89 1.26
C SER A 35 -20.68 -6.54 1.50
N MET A 36 -21.51 -6.48 0.46
CA MET A 36 -22.95 -6.27 0.62
C MET A 36 -23.64 -7.43 1.33
N LEU A 37 -23.21 -8.68 1.11
CA LEU A 37 -23.74 -9.81 1.87
C LEU A 37 -23.35 -9.75 3.35
N TYR A 38 -22.13 -9.32 3.66
CA TYR A 38 -21.74 -9.04 5.05
C TYR A 38 -22.66 -8.00 5.68
N LEU A 39 -22.90 -6.87 5.00
CA LEU A 39 -23.81 -5.83 5.49
C LEU A 39 -25.25 -6.33 5.65
N ALA A 40 -25.79 -7.08 4.70
CA ALA A 40 -27.17 -7.58 4.74
C ALA A 40 -27.43 -8.49 5.96
N VAL A 41 -26.41 -9.24 6.41
CA VAL A 41 -26.51 -10.08 7.61
C VAL A 41 -26.59 -9.23 8.88
N ILE A 42 -25.82 -8.14 8.97
CA ILE A 42 -25.73 -7.30 10.17
C ILE A 42 -26.59 -6.03 10.13
N GLU A 43 -27.25 -5.75 9.01
CA GLU A 43 -28.04 -4.55 8.76
C GLU A 43 -29.02 -4.23 9.90
N PRO A 44 -29.80 -5.19 10.45
CA PRO A 44 -30.72 -4.87 11.56
C PRO A 44 -30.00 -4.30 12.78
N LEU A 45 -28.80 -4.81 13.07
CA LEU A 45 -27.99 -4.37 14.20
C LEU A 45 -27.35 -3.00 13.96
N LEU A 46 -27.04 -2.68 12.70
CA LEU A 46 -26.50 -1.37 12.33
C LEU A 46 -27.59 -0.28 12.32
N ILE A 47 -28.84 -0.66 12.03
CA ILE A 47 -29.98 0.26 12.00
C ILE A 47 -30.34 0.71 13.42
N ASP A 48 -30.43 -0.22 14.37
CA ASP A 48 -30.87 0.09 15.73
C ASP A 48 -29.69 0.43 16.66
N GLY A 49 -28.46 0.13 16.23
CA GLY A 49 -27.27 0.22 17.02
C GLY A 49 -26.69 1.63 17.19
N GLN A 50 -26.16 1.90 18.38
CA GLN A 50 -25.31 3.04 18.68
C GLN A 50 -23.86 2.60 18.86
N LEU A 51 -22.94 3.31 18.20
CA LEU A 51 -21.50 3.10 18.38
C LEU A 51 -21.11 3.52 19.80
N GLU A 52 -20.73 2.56 20.64
CA GLU A 52 -20.28 2.81 22.01
C GLU A 52 -18.81 3.23 22.05
N GLY A 53 -17.98 2.64 21.20
CA GLY A 53 -16.56 2.97 21.12
C GLY A 53 -15.72 1.93 20.40
N HIS A 54 -14.40 2.02 20.62
CA HIS A 54 -13.39 1.11 20.11
C HIS A 54 -12.72 0.37 21.25
N VAL A 55 -12.49 -0.94 21.08
CA VAL A 55 -11.86 -1.83 22.06
C VAL A 55 -10.61 -2.43 21.42
N LYS A 56 -9.45 -2.15 22.01
CA LYS A 56 -8.19 -2.75 21.60
C LYS A 56 -8.21 -4.25 21.82
N MET A 57 -7.75 -5.00 20.83
CA MET A 57 -7.64 -6.46 20.91
C MET A 57 -6.25 -6.87 21.41
N VAL A 58 -6.21 -7.92 22.25
CA VAL A 58 -4.98 -8.55 22.73
C VAL A 58 -4.66 -9.76 21.86
N SER A 59 -3.48 -9.78 21.23
CA SER A 59 -3.01 -10.86 20.37
C SER A 59 -1.94 -11.70 21.10
N SER A 60 -2.06 -13.05 21.15
CA SER A 60 -1.22 -13.91 22.01
C SER A 60 0.23 -14.06 21.55
N LYS A 61 0.57 -13.58 20.35
CA LYS A 61 1.95 -13.53 19.87
C LYS A 61 2.16 -12.28 19.02
N ASN A 62 2.76 -11.26 19.62
CA ASN A 62 3.76 -10.48 18.90
C ASN A 62 5.03 -11.33 18.74
N SER A 63 4.96 -12.46 18.01
CA SER A 63 6.15 -13.05 17.38
C SER A 63 6.48 -12.30 16.08
N VAL A 64 6.19 -11.01 16.09
CA VAL A 64 6.66 -9.99 15.16
C VAL A 64 7.83 -9.23 15.82
N GLU A 65 8.50 -9.85 16.81
CA GLU A 65 9.92 -9.56 17.04
C GLU A 65 10.81 -9.98 15.86
N LYS A 66 10.26 -10.63 14.82
CA LYS A 66 10.95 -10.74 13.52
C LYS A 66 10.71 -9.59 12.56
N ALA A 67 9.73 -8.73 12.79
CA ALA A 67 9.77 -7.38 12.20
C ALA A 67 10.60 -6.43 13.07
N SER A 68 10.80 -6.71 14.37
CA SER A 68 11.79 -5.97 15.16
C SER A 68 13.23 -6.33 14.78
N PHE A 69 13.55 -7.60 14.47
CA PHE A 69 14.88 -7.97 13.95
C PHE A 69 15.20 -7.32 12.59
N LEU A 70 14.19 -7.12 11.73
CA LEU A 70 14.35 -6.35 10.48
C LEU A 70 14.29 -4.83 10.68
N ARG A 71 13.65 -4.33 11.76
CA ARG A 71 13.76 -2.92 12.20
C ARG A 71 15.12 -2.60 12.82
N GLU A 72 15.75 -3.55 13.52
CA GLU A 72 17.09 -3.39 14.11
C GLU A 72 18.20 -3.49 13.06
N LEU A 73 18.02 -4.28 12.00
CA LEU A 73 18.99 -4.35 10.89
C LEU A 73 18.96 -3.14 9.94
N ILE A 74 17.93 -2.29 10.03
CA ILE A 74 17.78 -1.06 9.23
C ILE A 74 18.14 0.20 10.05
N GLY A 75 18.58 0.04 11.30
CA GLY A 75 18.96 1.16 12.17
C GLY A 75 17.75 1.81 12.84
N GLY A 76 17.80 1.94 14.17
CA GLY A 76 16.88 2.82 14.91
C GLY A 76 17.09 4.27 14.46
N GLU A 77 16.10 5.16 14.48
CA GLU A 77 14.91 5.25 15.32
C GLU A 77 13.67 5.71 14.52
N SER A 78 12.49 5.42 15.08
CA SER A 78 11.17 5.91 14.67
C SER A 78 10.59 5.34 13.37
N ASP A 79 9.36 4.83 13.49
CA ASP A 79 8.56 4.21 12.44
C ASP A 79 8.09 5.30 11.44
N PRO A 80 8.66 5.40 10.22
CA PRO A 80 8.51 6.60 9.36
C PRO A 80 7.11 6.74 8.75
N PHE A 81 6.21 5.77 8.96
CA PHE A 81 4.87 5.71 8.35
C PHE A 81 3.72 6.07 9.29
N ARG A 82 3.98 6.62 10.48
CA ARG A 82 2.91 7.08 11.39
C ARG A 82 2.36 8.45 10.98
N HIS A 83 1.51 8.45 9.96
CA HIS A 83 0.55 9.53 9.75
C HIS A 83 -0.84 9.03 10.09
N SER A 84 -1.26 9.26 11.34
CA SER A 84 -2.65 9.35 11.83
C SER A 84 -2.84 8.70 13.20
N SER A 85 -3.86 9.17 13.90
CA SER A 85 -4.52 8.53 15.04
C SER A 85 -5.21 7.19 14.70
N ILE A 86 -4.83 6.52 13.60
CA ILE A 86 -5.38 5.22 13.20
C ILE A 86 -4.77 4.14 14.11
N PRO A 87 -5.58 3.19 14.63
CA PRO A 87 -5.06 2.07 15.41
C PRO A 87 -3.99 1.31 14.61
N GLY A 88 -2.84 1.02 15.22
CA GLY A 88 -1.88 0.06 14.68
C GLY A 88 -2.20 -1.33 15.20
N GLY A 89 -2.56 -2.28 14.33
CA GLY A 89 -2.87 -3.65 14.69
C GLY A 89 -4.39 -3.95 14.80
N PRO A 90 -4.76 -5.03 15.51
CA PRO A 90 -6.15 -5.44 15.64
C PRO A 90 -6.94 -4.52 16.58
N ASP A 91 -8.07 -4.04 16.11
CA ASP A 91 -9.00 -3.17 16.85
C ASP A 91 -10.44 -3.58 16.58
N ALA A 92 -11.35 -3.25 17.47
CA ALA A 92 -12.76 -3.62 17.32
C ALA A 92 -13.70 -2.45 17.64
N ALA A 93 -14.64 -2.19 16.75
CA ALA A 93 -15.76 -1.29 17.04
C ALA A 93 -16.89 -2.07 17.72
N VAL A 94 -17.47 -1.48 18.77
CA VAL A 94 -18.61 -2.05 19.51
C VAL A 94 -19.85 -1.21 19.25
N ILE A 95 -20.89 -1.85 18.74
CA ILE A 95 -22.18 -1.25 18.41
C ILE A 95 -23.25 -1.91 19.27
N ASN A 96 -23.90 -1.16 20.15
CA ASN A 96 -24.92 -1.68 21.05
C ASN A 96 -26.32 -1.33 20.57
N SER A 97 -27.22 -2.31 20.63
CA SER A 97 -28.63 -2.20 20.33
C SER A 97 -29.43 -2.91 21.42
N GLY A 98 -29.73 -2.21 22.51
CA GLY A 98 -30.45 -2.77 23.66
C GLY A 98 -29.66 -3.88 24.36
N VAL A 99 -30.17 -5.12 24.33
CA VAL A 99 -29.54 -6.31 24.94
C VAL A 99 -28.52 -7.01 24.03
N THR A 100 -28.24 -6.42 22.87
CA THR A 100 -27.36 -6.98 21.86
C THR A 100 -26.20 -6.05 21.55
N SER A 101 -25.00 -6.63 21.45
CA SER A 101 -23.80 -5.95 20.98
C SER A 101 -23.32 -6.62 19.70
N LEU A 102 -23.07 -5.82 18.66
CA LEU A 102 -22.33 -6.20 17.46
C LEU A 102 -20.90 -5.71 17.60
N ILE A 103 -19.96 -6.62 17.41
CA ILE A 103 -18.53 -6.34 17.47
C ILE A 103 -17.95 -6.54 16.07
N ILE A 104 -17.32 -5.50 15.54
CA ILE A 104 -16.66 -5.53 14.24
C ILE A 104 -15.16 -5.38 14.48
N ALA A 105 -14.46 -6.50 14.46
CA ALA A 105 -13.01 -6.57 14.64
C ALA A 105 -12.31 -6.47 13.28
N GLY A 106 -11.38 -5.52 13.15
CA GLY A 106 -10.57 -5.30 11.96
C GLY A 106 -9.08 -5.26 12.28
N TYR A 107 -8.24 -5.55 11.29
CA TYR A 107 -6.79 -5.40 11.40
C TYR A 107 -6.33 -4.18 10.60
N TRP A 108 -5.69 -3.23 11.27
CA TRP A 108 -5.19 -2.00 10.66
C TRP A 108 -3.67 -2.00 10.58
N ASP A 109 -3.13 -1.48 9.49
CA ASP A 109 -1.70 -1.33 9.29
C ASP A 109 -1.39 -0.15 8.34
N THR A 110 -0.24 0.49 8.54
CA THR A 110 0.14 1.74 7.86
C THR A 110 0.59 1.51 6.41
N ALA A 111 1.18 0.36 6.07
CA ALA A 111 1.61 0.04 4.72
C ALA A 111 0.48 -0.55 3.85
N SER A 112 -0.66 -0.88 4.47
CA SER A 112 -1.79 -1.53 3.82
C SER A 112 -2.52 -0.66 2.79
N GLN A 113 -2.20 0.64 2.74
CA GLN A 113 -2.60 1.54 1.66
C GLN A 113 -2.02 1.15 0.30
N PHE A 114 -0.85 0.50 0.26
CA PHE A 114 -0.18 0.10 -0.99
C PHE A 114 -0.49 -1.35 -1.36
N VAL A 115 -0.25 -2.26 -0.41
CA VAL A 115 -0.44 -3.70 -0.58
C VAL A 115 -0.99 -4.27 0.73
N PRO A 116 -2.02 -5.13 0.69
CA PRO A 116 -2.54 -5.75 1.90
C PRO A 116 -1.42 -6.50 2.60
N GLN A 117 -1.16 -6.17 3.87
CA GLN A 117 -0.25 -6.95 4.70
C GLN A 117 -0.86 -8.31 5.06
N GLN A 118 -0.11 -9.10 5.82
CA GLN A 118 -0.59 -10.40 6.29
C GLN A 118 -1.92 -10.29 7.06
N MET A 119 -2.12 -9.20 7.83
CA MET A 119 -3.35 -8.86 8.56
C MET A 119 -3.95 -10.06 9.31
N TYR A 120 -3.10 -10.82 9.99
CA TYR A 120 -3.46 -12.08 10.62
C TYR A 120 -2.86 -12.18 12.01
N SER A 121 -3.66 -12.67 12.95
CA SER A 121 -3.20 -13.14 14.24
C SER A 121 -3.70 -14.55 14.51
N ALA A 122 -2.80 -15.42 15.00
CA ALA A 122 -3.14 -16.80 15.32
C ALA A 122 -4.18 -16.87 16.44
N GLU A 123 -4.06 -16.01 17.43
CA GLU A 123 -4.97 -15.93 18.56
C GLU A 123 -5.12 -14.46 18.94
N SER A 124 -6.34 -13.95 18.84
CA SER A 124 -6.69 -12.63 19.34
C SER A 124 -7.86 -12.71 20.29
N SER A 125 -7.94 -11.80 21.24
CA SER A 125 -9.04 -11.76 22.19
C SER A 125 -9.36 -10.35 22.63
N LEU A 126 -10.61 -10.14 23.03
CA LEU A 126 -11.08 -8.90 23.63
C LEU A 126 -12.09 -9.21 24.73
N VAL A 127 -12.32 -8.25 25.62
CA VAL A 127 -13.40 -8.31 26.60
C VAL A 127 -14.42 -7.23 26.23
N THR A 128 -15.68 -7.61 26.18
CA THR A 128 -16.81 -6.73 25.88
C THR A 128 -17.81 -6.78 27.01
N ALA A 129 -18.47 -5.65 27.28
CA ALA A 129 -19.61 -5.63 28.18
C ALA A 129 -20.70 -6.56 27.63
N ALA A 130 -21.29 -7.37 28.50
CA ALA A 130 -22.32 -8.34 28.15
C ALA A 130 -23.14 -8.70 29.39
N ALA A 131 -24.44 -8.95 29.22
CA ALA A 131 -25.28 -9.48 30.30
C ALA A 131 -24.80 -10.87 30.74
N GLU A 132 -25.06 -11.26 31.99
CA GLU A 132 -24.63 -12.56 32.51
C GLU A 132 -25.18 -13.73 31.70
N THR A 133 -26.40 -13.61 31.16
CA THR A 133 -27.03 -14.65 30.33
C THR A 133 -26.65 -14.56 28.85
N ALA A 134 -25.92 -13.53 28.44
CA ALA A 134 -25.54 -13.35 27.06
C ALA A 134 -24.55 -14.44 26.61
N SER A 135 -24.73 -14.87 25.37
CA SER A 135 -23.79 -15.74 24.66
C SER A 135 -23.22 -14.98 23.46
N ALA A 136 -22.12 -15.49 22.92
CA ALA A 136 -21.44 -14.86 21.79
C ALA A 136 -21.33 -15.80 20.60
N TRP A 137 -21.48 -15.26 19.40
CA TRP A 137 -21.38 -15.99 18.13
C TRP A 137 -20.56 -15.20 17.11
N GLU A 138 -19.64 -15.85 16.44
CA GLU A 138 -19.00 -15.34 15.24
C GLU A 138 -19.98 -15.37 14.08
N ILE A 139 -20.03 -14.28 13.32
CA ILE A 139 -20.93 -14.09 12.18
C ILE A 139 -20.13 -13.95 10.89
N SER A 140 -20.56 -14.68 9.86
CA SER A 140 -20.23 -14.44 8.47
C SER A 140 -21.44 -14.72 7.58
N PRO A 141 -21.40 -14.33 6.28
CA PRO A 141 -22.44 -14.66 5.32
C PRO A 141 -22.67 -16.16 5.09
N THR A 142 -21.79 -17.05 5.59
CA THR A 142 -21.97 -18.50 5.48
C THR A 142 -22.08 -19.20 6.84
N MET A 143 -21.89 -18.49 7.96
CA MET A 143 -21.70 -19.12 9.27
C MET A 143 -22.23 -18.27 10.43
N LEU A 144 -22.87 -18.95 11.38
CA LEU A 144 -23.05 -18.49 12.75
C LEU A 144 -22.41 -19.51 13.70
N ARG A 145 -21.29 -19.18 14.35
CA ARG A 145 -20.52 -20.12 15.20
C ARG A 145 -20.40 -19.61 16.62
N GLY A 146 -20.84 -20.40 17.60
CA GLY A 146 -20.72 -20.03 19.00
C GLY A 146 -19.27 -19.89 19.46
N PHE A 147 -18.98 -18.84 20.23
CA PHE A 147 -17.76 -18.75 21.02
C PHE A 147 -17.89 -19.57 22.30
N ARG A 148 -16.76 -20.02 22.84
CA ARG A 148 -16.71 -20.54 24.21
C ARG A 148 -16.99 -19.40 25.18
N ARG A 149 -17.99 -19.55 26.05
CA ARG A 149 -18.31 -18.55 27.08
C ARG A 149 -17.23 -18.54 28.16
N VAL A 150 -16.48 -17.45 28.25
CA VAL A 150 -15.44 -17.22 29.27
C VAL A 150 -15.69 -15.87 29.94
N PRO A 151 -16.32 -15.85 31.14
CA PRO A 151 -16.50 -14.61 31.90
C PRO A 151 -15.15 -13.97 32.25
N ALA A 152 -15.08 -12.65 32.22
CA ALA A 152 -13.92 -11.87 32.60
C ALA A 152 -14.33 -10.58 33.33
N PRO A 153 -13.45 -9.93 34.12
CA PRO A 153 -13.74 -8.61 34.66
C PRO A 153 -14.14 -7.65 33.53
N GLY A 154 -15.32 -7.03 33.64
CA GLY A 154 -15.87 -6.13 32.61
C GLY A 154 -16.77 -6.80 31.56
N GLY A 155 -17.00 -8.12 31.61
CA GLY A 155 -18.01 -8.80 30.80
C GLY A 155 -17.58 -10.17 30.25
N LEU A 156 -17.67 -10.35 28.94
CA LEU A 156 -17.39 -11.61 28.27
C LEU A 156 -16.09 -11.53 27.46
N ARG A 157 -15.20 -12.51 27.63
CA ARG A 157 -14.00 -12.65 26.80
C ARG A 157 -14.34 -13.38 25.51
N LEU A 158 -14.07 -12.72 24.38
CA LEU A 158 -14.14 -13.31 23.05
C LEU A 158 -12.74 -13.71 22.60
N SER A 159 -12.59 -14.95 22.15
CA SER A 159 -11.31 -15.49 21.65
C SER A 159 -11.47 -15.91 20.20
N PHE A 160 -10.73 -15.24 19.32
CA PHE A 160 -10.69 -15.47 17.88
C PHE A 160 -9.48 -16.33 17.54
N SER A 161 -9.73 -17.56 17.08
CA SER A 161 -8.70 -18.42 16.52
C SER A 161 -8.54 -18.13 15.02
N GLY A 162 -7.33 -17.75 14.62
CA GLY A 162 -7.01 -17.38 13.24
C GLY A 162 -7.70 -16.10 12.78
N PHE A 163 -7.66 -15.04 13.62
CA PHE A 163 -8.16 -13.72 13.27
C PHE A 163 -7.49 -13.23 11.98
N ASP A 164 -8.31 -12.85 11.01
CA ASP A 164 -7.88 -12.33 9.69
C ASP A 164 -8.21 -10.84 9.58
N MET A 165 -8.31 -10.29 8.37
CA MET A 165 -8.63 -8.87 8.14
C MET A 165 -9.90 -8.36 8.84
N LEU A 166 -10.94 -9.20 8.90
CA LEU A 166 -12.26 -8.86 9.42
C LEU A 166 -12.87 -10.08 10.11
N THR A 167 -13.38 -9.88 11.32
CA THR A 167 -14.26 -10.83 12.00
C THR A 167 -15.36 -10.07 12.71
N MET A 168 -16.58 -10.60 12.67
CA MET A 168 -17.73 -10.01 13.35
C MET A 168 -18.25 -10.96 14.42
N ALA A 169 -18.68 -10.41 15.54
CA ALA A 169 -19.28 -11.19 16.62
C ALA A 169 -20.60 -10.55 17.10
N LEU A 170 -21.61 -11.39 17.27
CA LEU A 170 -22.85 -11.07 17.96
C LEU A 170 -22.71 -11.47 19.42
N VAL A 171 -23.05 -10.57 20.34
CA VAL A 171 -23.20 -10.89 21.76
C VAL A 171 -24.64 -10.53 22.15
N THR A 172 -25.44 -11.53 22.50
CA THR A 172 -26.86 -11.28 22.83
C THR A 172 -27.42 -12.34 23.78
N SER A 173 -28.43 -11.95 24.55
CA SER A 173 -29.35 -12.84 25.26
C SER A 173 -30.67 -13.05 24.50
N ASP A 174 -30.91 -12.32 23.41
CA ASP A 174 -32.12 -12.42 22.58
C ASP A 174 -32.02 -13.58 21.58
N LEU A 175 -32.76 -14.66 21.87
CA LEU A 175 -32.83 -15.84 21.02
C LEU A 175 -33.59 -15.59 19.71
N LYS A 176 -34.53 -14.64 19.68
CA LYS A 176 -35.30 -14.30 18.47
C LYS A 176 -34.40 -13.62 17.46
N GLN A 177 -33.66 -12.60 17.89
CA GLN A 177 -32.72 -11.90 17.02
C GLN A 177 -31.61 -12.83 16.51
N ARG A 178 -31.12 -13.74 17.35
CA ARG A 178 -30.21 -14.80 16.91
C ARG A 178 -30.82 -15.66 15.80
N ALA A 179 -32.07 -16.10 15.97
CA ALA A 179 -32.77 -16.93 14.98
C ALA A 179 -32.97 -16.19 13.66
N GLU A 180 -33.32 -14.90 13.70
CA GLU A 180 -33.45 -14.04 12.52
C GLU A 180 -32.14 -13.91 11.74
N ILE A 181 -31.03 -13.67 12.44
CA ILE A 181 -29.68 -13.62 11.82
C ILE A 181 -29.32 -14.98 11.23
N GLN A 182 -29.60 -16.06 11.95
CA GLN A 182 -29.31 -17.42 11.47
C GLN A 182 -30.10 -17.74 10.19
N GLN A 183 -31.36 -17.32 10.10
CA GLN A 183 -32.17 -17.48 8.90
C GLN A 183 -31.61 -16.69 7.71
N ARG A 184 -31.26 -15.40 7.92
CA ARG A 184 -30.64 -14.57 6.88
C ARG A 184 -29.35 -15.19 6.32
N ILE A 185 -28.52 -15.75 7.20
CA ILE A 185 -27.30 -16.47 6.80
C ILE A 185 -27.65 -17.71 5.97
N ALA A 186 -28.63 -18.51 6.42
CA ALA A 186 -29.04 -19.71 5.68
C ALA A 186 -29.52 -19.38 4.26
N ASP A 187 -30.30 -18.30 4.10
CA ASP A 187 -30.81 -17.84 2.81
C ASP A 187 -29.68 -17.32 1.89
N GLY A 188 -28.68 -16.65 2.44
CA GLY A 188 -27.56 -16.06 1.70
C GLY A 188 -26.36 -16.98 1.45
N ALA A 189 -26.18 -18.03 2.24
CA ALA A 189 -24.97 -18.87 2.27
C ALA A 189 -24.59 -19.47 0.90
N PRO A 190 -25.51 -20.01 0.07
CA PRO A 190 -25.14 -20.56 -1.24
C PRO A 190 -24.57 -19.51 -2.20
N ARG A 191 -25.08 -18.27 -2.13
CA ARG A 191 -24.55 -17.15 -2.93
C ARG A 191 -23.21 -16.69 -2.38
N ALA A 192 -23.10 -16.50 -1.06
CA ALA A 192 -21.86 -16.10 -0.41
C ALA A 192 -20.71 -17.07 -0.69
N ALA A 193 -20.93 -18.38 -0.56
CA ALA A 193 -19.92 -19.40 -0.83
C ALA A 193 -19.40 -19.34 -2.28
N ARG A 194 -20.29 -19.18 -3.26
CA ARG A 194 -19.89 -19.02 -4.67
C ARG A 194 -19.05 -17.75 -4.88
N LEU A 195 -19.42 -16.64 -4.26
CA LEU A 195 -18.67 -15.39 -4.34
C LEU A 195 -17.29 -15.49 -3.68
N PHE A 196 -17.17 -16.15 -2.53
CA PHE A 196 -15.88 -16.42 -1.89
C PHE A 196 -14.94 -17.18 -2.83
N LEU A 197 -15.42 -18.27 -3.43
CA LEU A 197 -14.62 -19.08 -4.34
C LEU A 197 -14.24 -18.30 -5.61
N GLU A 198 -15.20 -17.59 -6.24
CA GLU A 198 -14.95 -16.80 -7.44
C GLU A 198 -13.94 -15.67 -7.19
N LEU A 199 -14.11 -14.93 -6.09
CA LEU A 199 -13.17 -13.87 -5.70
C LEU A 199 -11.76 -14.42 -5.44
N THR A 200 -11.67 -15.58 -4.79
CA THR A 200 -10.40 -16.23 -4.48
C THR A 200 -9.67 -16.67 -5.75
N ARG A 201 -10.38 -17.28 -6.71
CA ARG A 201 -9.82 -17.67 -8.02
C ARG A 201 -9.32 -16.44 -8.79
N LEU A 202 -10.14 -15.39 -8.92
CA LEU A 202 -9.74 -14.17 -9.62
C LEU A 202 -8.48 -13.54 -9.02
N LYS A 203 -8.39 -13.49 -7.69
CA LYS A 203 -7.18 -13.01 -6.99
C LYS A 203 -5.99 -13.93 -7.21
N ALA A 204 -6.18 -15.25 -7.15
CA ALA A 204 -5.11 -16.22 -7.37
C ALA A 204 -4.52 -16.09 -8.78
N ASP A 205 -5.37 -15.97 -9.81
CA ASP A 205 -4.95 -15.79 -11.19
C ASP A 205 -4.15 -14.49 -11.38
N ARG A 206 -4.63 -13.39 -10.81
CA ARG A 206 -3.91 -12.11 -10.84
C ARG A 206 -2.54 -12.23 -10.18
N VAL A 207 -2.49 -12.76 -8.96
CA VAL A 207 -1.24 -12.90 -8.19
C VAL A 207 -0.26 -13.80 -8.94
N ALA A 208 -0.71 -14.95 -9.45
CA ALA A 208 0.10 -15.87 -10.24
C ALA A 208 0.74 -15.19 -11.46
N ARG A 209 -0.06 -14.46 -12.25
CA ARG A 209 0.44 -13.73 -13.44
C ARG A 209 1.46 -12.66 -13.06
N THR A 210 1.18 -11.86 -12.03
CA THR A 210 2.11 -10.82 -11.57
C THR A 210 3.43 -11.43 -11.07
N CYS A 211 3.37 -12.47 -10.23
CA CYS A 211 4.56 -13.16 -9.75
C CYS A 211 5.38 -13.75 -10.89
N GLN A 212 4.73 -14.38 -11.88
CA GLN A 212 5.42 -14.92 -13.06
C GLN A 212 6.22 -13.86 -13.82
N ILE A 213 5.65 -12.66 -14.03
CA ILE A 213 6.35 -11.57 -14.70
C ILE A 213 7.52 -11.09 -13.84
N ILE A 214 7.33 -10.91 -12.53
CA ILE A 214 8.41 -10.45 -11.64
C ILE A 214 9.55 -11.47 -11.58
N ASP A 215 9.25 -12.76 -11.45
CA ASP A 215 10.22 -13.87 -11.47
C ASP A 215 10.98 -13.98 -12.81
N SER A 216 10.46 -13.40 -13.90
CA SER A 216 11.18 -13.32 -15.18
C SER A 216 12.12 -12.12 -15.26
N LEU A 217 11.90 -11.10 -14.41
CA LEU A 217 12.67 -9.85 -14.38
C LEU A 217 13.73 -9.85 -13.27
N GLN A 218 13.53 -10.64 -12.21
CA GLN A 218 14.39 -10.76 -11.03
C GLN A 218 14.57 -12.23 -10.64
N GLU A 219 15.39 -12.50 -9.63
CA GLU A 219 15.52 -13.85 -9.07
C GLU A 219 14.19 -14.38 -8.51
N PRO A 220 13.79 -15.60 -8.90
CA PRO A 220 12.57 -16.22 -8.43
C PRO A 220 12.42 -16.34 -6.91
N ASP A 221 11.20 -16.15 -6.41
CA ASP A 221 10.90 -16.38 -5.00
C ASP A 221 10.34 -17.78 -4.73
N GLU A 222 11.22 -18.73 -4.37
CA GLU A 222 10.84 -20.12 -4.06
C GLU A 222 9.78 -20.22 -2.95
N ARG A 223 9.87 -19.39 -1.92
CA ARG A 223 8.88 -19.36 -0.83
C ARG A 223 7.53 -18.86 -1.34
N GLY A 224 7.54 -17.85 -2.22
CA GLY A 224 6.34 -17.37 -2.91
C GLY A 224 5.67 -18.46 -3.74
N ARG A 225 6.46 -19.25 -4.48
CA ARG A 225 5.96 -20.41 -5.26
C ARG A 225 5.35 -21.48 -4.37
N ALA A 226 5.97 -21.79 -3.22
CA ALA A 226 5.43 -22.74 -2.26
C ALA A 226 4.07 -22.27 -1.68
N LEU A 227 3.95 -20.98 -1.36
CA LEU A 227 2.69 -20.38 -0.92
C LEU A 227 1.62 -20.43 -2.02
N GLN A 228 2.00 -20.21 -3.28
CA GLN A 228 1.08 -20.29 -4.41
C GLN A 228 0.52 -21.70 -4.59
N MET A 229 1.37 -22.73 -4.51
CA MET A 229 0.91 -24.13 -4.53
C MET A 229 -0.05 -24.43 -3.36
N ARG A 230 0.25 -23.94 -2.16
CA ARG A 230 -0.64 -24.10 -1.00
C ARG A 230 -1.98 -23.40 -1.19
N ALA A 231 -1.99 -22.18 -1.74
CA ALA A 231 -3.22 -21.46 -2.06
C ALA A 231 -4.09 -22.22 -3.06
N GLN A 232 -3.48 -22.83 -4.09
CA GLN A 232 -4.20 -23.67 -5.06
C GLN A 232 -4.80 -24.92 -4.40
N ASN A 233 -4.10 -25.56 -3.47
CA ASN A 233 -4.65 -26.68 -2.70
C ASN A 233 -5.86 -26.28 -1.84
N TRP A 234 -5.87 -25.06 -1.30
CA TRP A 234 -7.04 -24.54 -0.58
C TRP A 234 -8.21 -24.24 -1.53
N ILE A 235 -7.94 -23.71 -2.73
CA ILE A 235 -8.98 -23.47 -3.74
C ILE A 235 -9.62 -24.81 -4.16
N ALA A 236 -8.83 -25.85 -4.42
CA ALA A 236 -9.35 -27.18 -4.73
C ALA A 236 -10.23 -27.78 -3.61
N GLN A 237 -9.86 -27.55 -2.34
CA GLN A 237 -10.69 -27.96 -1.20
C GLN A 237 -11.99 -27.15 -1.11
N ALA A 238 -11.95 -25.85 -1.39
CA ALA A 238 -13.14 -25.01 -1.47
C ALA A 238 -14.10 -25.47 -2.59
N GLU A 239 -13.57 -25.90 -3.73
CA GLU A 239 -14.36 -26.46 -4.84
C GLU A 239 -15.08 -27.75 -4.44
N SER A 240 -14.36 -28.68 -3.81
CA SER A 240 -14.93 -29.92 -3.29
C SER A 240 -16.00 -29.66 -2.21
N ALA A 241 -15.75 -28.71 -1.31
CA ALA A 241 -16.71 -28.28 -0.31
C ALA A 241 -17.98 -27.68 -0.95
N LEU A 242 -17.84 -26.89 -2.01
CA LEU A 242 -18.98 -26.31 -2.73
C LEU A 242 -19.81 -27.40 -3.42
N ALA A 243 -19.16 -28.39 -4.04
CA ALA A 243 -19.83 -29.54 -4.65
C ALA A 243 -20.65 -30.35 -3.63
N SER A 244 -20.20 -30.38 -2.38
CA SER A 244 -20.89 -31.03 -1.25
C SER A 244 -21.85 -30.11 -0.51
N SER A 245 -22.14 -28.90 -1.02
CA SER A 245 -22.96 -27.87 -0.38
C SER A 245 -22.52 -27.46 1.03
N ASN A 246 -21.24 -27.69 1.38
CA ASN A 246 -20.67 -27.28 2.66
C ASN A 246 -20.18 -25.82 2.58
N TYR A 247 -21.12 -24.88 2.56
CA TYR A 247 -20.86 -23.44 2.35
C TYR A 247 -19.89 -22.83 3.35
N ARG A 248 -19.94 -23.28 4.61
CA ARG A 248 -19.01 -22.88 5.67
C ARG A 248 -17.57 -23.24 5.32
N ALA A 249 -17.34 -24.48 4.88
CA ALA A 249 -16.00 -24.93 4.52
C ALA A 249 -15.48 -24.18 3.27
N VAL A 250 -16.35 -23.81 2.33
CA VAL A 250 -15.98 -22.97 1.18
C VAL A 250 -15.39 -21.63 1.64
N GLU A 251 -16.06 -20.93 2.57
CA GLU A 251 -15.53 -19.69 3.14
C GLU A 251 -14.19 -19.93 3.85
N GLU A 252 -14.11 -20.96 4.72
CA GLU A 252 -12.91 -21.24 5.49
C GLU A 252 -11.68 -21.49 4.60
N TYR A 253 -11.82 -22.36 3.61
CA TYR A 253 -10.74 -22.66 2.66
C TYR A 253 -10.41 -21.44 1.78
N SER A 254 -11.40 -20.68 1.34
CA SER A 254 -11.20 -19.45 0.57
C SER A 254 -10.41 -18.41 1.38
N ARG A 255 -10.75 -18.20 2.65
CA ARG A 255 -10.02 -17.26 3.53
C ARG A 255 -8.57 -17.71 3.76
N ARG A 256 -8.30 -19.01 3.90
CA ARG A 256 -6.93 -19.55 3.98
C ARG A 256 -6.13 -19.29 2.70
N ALA A 257 -6.74 -19.51 1.53
CA ALA A 257 -6.11 -19.18 0.24
C ALA A 257 -5.82 -17.68 0.13
N LEU A 258 -6.79 -16.82 0.45
CA LEU A 258 -6.64 -15.36 0.40
C LEU A 258 -5.54 -14.85 1.33
N LYS A 259 -5.36 -15.47 2.52
CA LYS A 259 -4.25 -15.18 3.43
C LYS A 259 -2.90 -15.51 2.80
N ASP A 260 -2.77 -16.66 2.15
CA ASP A 260 -1.55 -17.05 1.45
C ASP A 260 -1.25 -16.07 0.30
N LEU A 261 -2.27 -15.69 -0.47
CA LEU A 261 -2.14 -14.70 -1.54
C LEU A 261 -1.73 -13.31 -1.02
N ARG A 262 -2.22 -12.86 0.14
CA ARG A 262 -1.75 -11.62 0.78
C ARG A 262 -0.27 -11.74 1.15
N THR A 263 0.12 -12.85 1.77
CA THR A 263 1.51 -13.10 2.17
C THR A 263 2.47 -13.06 0.97
N ILE A 264 2.07 -13.63 -0.17
CA ILE A 264 2.82 -13.55 -1.43
C ILE A 264 2.95 -12.09 -1.89
N GLN A 265 1.84 -11.36 -1.95
CA GLN A 265 1.83 -9.96 -2.40
C GLN A 265 2.74 -9.08 -1.54
N THR A 266 2.60 -9.18 -0.21
CA THR A 266 3.43 -8.46 0.76
C THR A 266 4.91 -8.76 0.56
N ARG A 267 5.28 -10.02 0.35
CA ARG A 267 6.68 -10.45 0.21
C ARG A 267 7.34 -9.89 -1.05
N TYR A 268 6.66 -9.97 -2.20
CA TYR A 268 7.15 -9.40 -3.45
C TYR A 268 7.23 -7.87 -3.37
N TRP A 269 6.27 -7.25 -2.70
CA TRP A 269 6.26 -5.80 -2.49
C TRP A 269 7.43 -5.33 -1.63
N TYR A 270 7.70 -5.98 -0.49
CA TYR A 270 8.87 -5.63 0.34
C TYR A 270 10.19 -5.73 -0.41
N ARG A 271 10.38 -6.75 -1.26
CA ARG A 271 11.57 -6.86 -2.11
C ARG A 271 11.72 -5.68 -3.08
N ALA A 272 10.61 -5.11 -3.55
CA ALA A 272 10.62 -3.98 -4.48
C ALA A 272 10.90 -2.64 -3.79
N VAL A 273 10.39 -2.46 -2.57
CA VAL A 273 10.49 -1.17 -1.86
C VAL A 273 11.68 -1.07 -0.90
N GLN A 274 12.41 -2.16 -0.65
CA GLN A 274 13.51 -2.20 0.33
C GLN A 274 14.60 -1.14 0.10
N ASP A 275 14.87 -0.81 -1.18
CA ASP A 275 15.92 0.12 -1.59
C ASP A 275 15.36 1.52 -1.91
N LEU A 276 14.06 1.75 -1.69
CA LEU A 276 13.40 3.02 -1.95
C LEU A 276 13.26 3.81 -0.63
N PRO A 277 13.45 5.15 -0.65
CA PRO A 277 13.24 5.97 0.54
C PRO A 277 11.77 5.97 0.99
N THR A 278 10.84 5.87 0.03
CA THR A 278 9.42 5.61 0.27
C THR A 278 8.86 4.78 -0.87
N PRO A 279 7.76 4.01 -0.68
CA PRO A 279 7.12 3.29 -1.78
C PRO A 279 6.69 4.21 -2.94
N ALA A 280 6.31 5.47 -2.68
CA ALA A 280 5.92 6.45 -3.71
C ALA A 280 7.13 7.01 -4.50
N ALA A 281 8.36 6.74 -4.07
CA ALA A 281 9.56 7.11 -4.81
C ALA A 281 9.64 6.43 -6.18
N SER A 282 8.94 5.31 -6.36
CA SER A 282 8.64 4.72 -7.66
C SER A 282 7.13 4.68 -7.88
N PRO A 283 6.59 5.25 -8.97
CA PRO A 283 5.14 5.30 -9.19
C PRO A 283 4.50 3.91 -9.33
N HIS A 284 5.31 2.91 -9.68
CA HIS A 284 4.86 1.54 -9.88
C HIS A 284 4.95 0.68 -8.61
N ALA A 285 5.49 1.21 -7.50
CA ALA A 285 5.60 0.50 -6.23
C ALA A 285 4.41 0.73 -5.29
N VAL A 286 3.43 1.56 -5.67
CA VAL A 286 2.25 1.87 -4.84
C VAL A 286 1.14 0.81 -4.91
N SER A 287 1.27 -0.20 -5.78
CA SER A 287 0.33 -1.32 -5.88
C SER A 287 1.03 -2.61 -6.29
N PHE A 288 0.57 -3.74 -5.78
CA PHE A 288 1.10 -5.04 -6.19
C PHE A 288 0.96 -5.27 -7.71
N SER A 289 -0.14 -4.84 -8.31
CA SER A 289 -0.40 -5.05 -9.75
C SER A 289 0.54 -4.26 -10.66
N THR A 290 1.15 -3.18 -10.17
CA THR A 290 2.10 -2.34 -10.93
C THR A 290 3.56 -2.72 -10.67
N LEU A 291 3.85 -3.62 -9.72
CA LEU A 291 5.22 -4.06 -9.42
C LEU A 291 6.02 -4.59 -10.61
N PRO A 292 5.42 -5.27 -11.62
CA PRO A 292 6.17 -5.62 -12.83
C PRO A 292 6.79 -4.41 -13.52
N ASP A 293 6.06 -3.29 -13.60
CA ASP A 293 6.55 -2.05 -14.20
C ASP A 293 7.63 -1.39 -13.34
N HIS A 294 7.53 -1.51 -12.01
CA HIS A 294 8.60 -1.10 -11.11
C HIS A 294 9.91 -1.82 -11.42
N TRP A 295 9.88 -3.15 -11.57
CA TRP A 295 11.10 -3.91 -11.88
C TRP A 295 11.65 -3.64 -13.27
N ARG A 296 10.79 -3.38 -14.26
CA ARG A 296 11.23 -2.92 -15.59
C ARG A 296 11.95 -1.59 -15.50
N LEU A 297 11.36 -0.63 -14.77
CA LEU A 297 11.97 0.67 -14.53
C LEU A 297 13.31 0.54 -13.80
N MET A 298 13.40 -0.28 -12.75
CA MET A 298 14.66 -0.47 -12.02
C MET A 298 15.73 -1.16 -12.87
N ASN A 299 15.36 -2.09 -13.76
CA ASN A 299 16.28 -2.66 -14.73
C ASN A 299 16.78 -1.61 -15.73
N GLN A 300 15.91 -0.73 -16.21
CA GLN A 300 16.29 0.38 -17.09
C GLN A 300 17.23 1.36 -16.37
N VAL A 301 16.92 1.74 -15.12
CA VAL A 301 17.76 2.61 -14.29
C VAL A 301 19.16 2.01 -14.12
N ARG A 302 19.26 0.72 -13.79
CA ARG A 302 20.54 0.01 -13.65
C ARG A 302 21.36 -0.05 -14.94
N ALA A 303 20.69 -0.02 -16.10
CA ALA A 303 21.31 -0.07 -17.42
C ALA A 303 21.48 1.32 -18.07
N SER A 304 21.32 2.40 -17.30
CA SER A 304 21.38 3.78 -17.83
C SER A 304 22.53 4.58 -17.22
N SER A 305 23.01 5.57 -17.96
CA SER A 305 23.82 6.66 -17.43
C SER A 305 22.94 7.86 -17.07
N VAL A 306 23.35 8.60 -16.05
CA VAL A 306 22.68 9.82 -15.60
C VAL A 306 23.18 10.99 -16.44
N SER A 307 22.28 11.82 -16.98
CA SER A 307 22.64 13.05 -17.67
C SER A 307 23.17 14.12 -16.71
N GLN A 308 23.59 15.26 -17.27
CA GLN A 308 23.74 16.48 -16.47
C GLN A 308 22.39 16.90 -15.88
N ASN A 309 22.46 17.67 -14.78
CA ASN A 309 21.29 18.24 -14.12
C ASN A 309 20.56 19.20 -15.07
N LEU A 310 19.25 19.03 -15.19
CA LEU A 310 18.34 19.84 -16.01
C LEU A 310 17.85 21.09 -15.26
N ILE A 311 18.12 21.21 -13.95
CA ILE A 311 17.84 22.39 -13.13
C ILE A 311 19.16 22.91 -12.51
N PRO A 312 19.97 23.68 -13.26
CA PRO A 312 21.26 24.17 -12.75
C PRO A 312 21.17 25.00 -11.47
N SER A 313 20.04 25.69 -11.25
CA SER A 313 19.79 26.51 -10.05
C SER A 313 19.35 25.72 -8.82
N GLY A 314 19.26 24.38 -8.90
CA GLY A 314 18.88 23.55 -7.76
C GLY A 314 19.94 23.40 -6.67
N SER A 315 21.14 23.92 -6.86
CA SER A 315 22.12 24.13 -5.77
C SER A 315 21.85 25.39 -4.95
N PHE A 316 20.88 26.22 -5.34
CA PHE A 316 20.46 27.44 -4.64
C PHE A 316 21.57 28.47 -4.36
N GLU A 317 22.63 28.50 -5.16
CA GLU A 317 23.71 29.50 -5.03
C GLU A 317 23.27 30.92 -5.46
N ALA A 318 22.25 30.99 -6.32
CA ALA A 318 21.59 32.22 -6.72
C ALA A 318 20.32 32.47 -5.89
N ASP A 319 19.96 33.73 -5.69
CA ASP A 319 18.78 34.10 -4.92
C ASP A 319 17.48 33.81 -5.72
N LEU A 320 16.37 33.56 -5.02
CA LEU A 320 15.06 33.26 -5.64
C LEU A 320 14.53 34.42 -6.50
N GLU A 321 14.97 35.64 -6.27
CA GLU A 321 14.56 36.85 -7.02
C GLU A 321 14.96 36.80 -8.51
N SER A 322 15.84 35.87 -8.89
CA SER A 322 16.11 35.52 -10.29
C SER A 322 14.87 35.05 -11.06
N GLY A 323 13.79 34.67 -10.36
CA GLY A 323 12.50 34.32 -10.95
C GLY A 323 12.37 32.88 -11.44
N GLU A 324 13.45 32.09 -11.32
CA GLU A 324 13.48 30.67 -11.71
C GLU A 324 12.65 29.77 -10.78
N TRP A 325 12.57 30.15 -9.50
CA TRP A 325 11.88 29.41 -8.46
C TRP A 325 10.73 30.24 -7.91
N ILE A 326 9.51 29.69 -7.97
CA ILE A 326 8.29 30.47 -7.70
C ILE A 326 7.63 29.96 -6.42
N PRO A 327 7.71 30.70 -5.30
CA PRO A 327 6.96 30.40 -4.10
C PRO A 327 5.50 30.83 -4.23
N VAL A 328 4.57 29.96 -3.82
CA VAL A 328 3.12 30.19 -3.83
C VAL A 328 2.54 29.80 -2.47
N VAL A 329 1.92 30.75 -1.78
CA VAL A 329 1.19 30.48 -0.54
C VAL A 329 -0.23 30.05 -0.88
N THR A 330 -0.66 28.89 -0.41
CA THR A 330 -1.94 28.26 -0.80
C THR A 330 -3.14 28.87 -0.09
N ASP A 331 -2.98 29.28 1.17
CA ASP A 331 -4.00 29.97 1.97
C ASP A 331 -3.37 31.04 2.87
N GLU A 332 -3.24 32.24 2.32
CA GLU A 332 -2.70 33.42 3.03
C GLU A 332 -3.55 33.84 4.25
N LYS A 333 -4.81 33.39 4.34
CA LYS A 333 -5.69 33.70 5.48
C LYS A 333 -5.39 32.78 6.66
N LYS A 334 -4.94 31.55 6.41
CA LYS A 334 -4.56 30.57 7.45
C LYS A 334 -3.09 30.69 7.85
N TYR A 335 -2.21 30.90 6.89
CA TYR A 335 -0.78 30.78 7.10
C TYR A 335 -0.03 32.07 6.79
N HIS A 336 1.10 32.22 7.44
CA HIS A 336 2.21 32.95 6.89
C HIS A 336 3.24 31.94 6.41
N ALA A 337 3.72 32.12 5.19
CA ALA A 337 4.68 31.20 4.61
C ALA A 337 5.61 31.94 3.67
N GLY A 338 6.80 31.38 3.47
CA GLY A 338 7.78 31.92 2.54
C GLY A 338 8.91 30.94 2.28
N ALA A 339 9.57 31.16 1.16
CA ALA A 339 10.81 30.49 0.81
C ALA A 339 11.87 31.56 0.52
N GLU A 340 13.10 31.33 0.96
CA GLU A 340 14.24 32.22 0.74
C GLU A 340 15.53 31.40 0.68
N VAL A 341 16.55 31.91 -0.03
CA VAL A 341 17.89 31.34 0.03
C VAL A 341 18.63 31.91 1.23
N VAL A 342 19.27 31.04 2.03
CA VAL A 342 20.07 31.42 3.20
C VAL A 342 21.45 30.82 3.14
N SER A 343 22.46 31.54 3.65
CA SER A 343 23.82 31.01 3.80
C SER A 343 23.94 30.20 5.09
N GLU A 344 24.52 29.01 4.99
CA GLU A 344 24.92 28.21 6.15
C GLU A 344 26.28 28.66 6.70
N SER A 345 26.62 28.17 7.91
CA SER A 345 27.91 28.41 8.54
C SER A 345 29.10 27.90 7.73
N SER A 346 28.88 26.93 6.83
CA SER A 346 29.86 26.41 5.87
C SER A 346 30.12 27.36 4.69
N GLY A 347 29.28 28.39 4.50
CA GLY A 347 29.33 29.30 3.36
C GLY A 347 28.44 28.90 2.18
N ASN A 348 27.95 27.65 2.15
CA ASN A 348 27.02 27.18 1.12
C ASN A 348 25.65 27.86 1.28
N LYS A 349 24.94 28.05 0.17
CA LYS A 349 23.58 28.58 0.19
C LYS A 349 22.57 27.44 0.05
N VAL A 350 21.44 27.56 0.74
CA VAL A 350 20.39 26.54 0.76
C VAL A 350 19.01 27.18 0.69
N LEU A 351 18.03 26.47 0.14
CA LEU A 351 16.64 26.91 0.16
C LEU A 351 16.03 26.65 1.52
N ARG A 352 15.62 27.70 2.23
CA ARG A 352 14.82 27.61 3.45
C ARG A 352 13.35 27.80 3.13
N MET A 353 12.53 26.80 3.42
CA MET A 353 11.07 26.86 3.36
C MET A 353 10.50 26.93 4.78
N ARG A 354 9.63 27.89 5.06
CA ARG A 354 9.01 28.08 6.39
C ARG A 354 7.55 28.44 6.31
N THR A 355 6.78 27.93 7.27
CA THR A 355 5.34 28.12 7.40
C THR A 355 4.97 28.27 8.87
N TRP A 356 4.06 29.18 9.20
CA TRP A 356 3.51 29.34 10.54
C TRP A 356 2.03 29.69 10.52
N ALA A 357 1.32 29.30 11.58
CA ALA A 357 -0.10 29.59 11.74
C ALA A 357 -0.31 31.09 12.01
N ARG A 358 -1.35 31.69 11.42
CA ARG A 358 -1.83 33.00 11.87
C ARG A 358 -2.51 32.87 13.24
N SER A 359 -2.30 33.87 14.11
CA SER A 359 -2.77 33.88 15.50
C SER A 359 -4.26 33.56 15.61
N GLY A 360 -4.63 32.70 16.58
CA GLY A 360 -6.02 32.33 16.86
C GLY A 360 -6.56 31.13 16.07
N ARG A 361 -5.75 30.44 15.27
CA ARG A 361 -6.15 29.20 14.57
C ARG A 361 -5.31 28.00 15.02
N ASN A 362 -5.99 26.90 15.33
CA ASN A 362 -5.35 25.60 15.54
C ASN A 362 -5.25 24.87 14.20
N VAL A 363 -4.08 24.93 13.56
CA VAL A 363 -3.77 24.29 12.27
C VAL A 363 -2.61 23.29 12.38
N ALA A 364 -2.23 22.90 13.61
CA ALA A 364 -1.09 22.02 13.86
C ALA A 364 -1.23 20.63 13.20
N THR A 365 -2.45 20.24 12.82
CA THR A 365 -2.78 18.96 12.20
C THR A 365 -3.28 19.07 10.76
N ASP A 366 -3.24 20.26 10.15
CA ASP A 366 -3.65 20.40 8.75
C ASP A 366 -2.65 19.68 7.82
N LEU A 367 -3.18 18.79 6.98
CA LEU A 367 -2.41 18.01 6.01
C LEU A 367 -2.31 18.70 4.65
N GLU A 368 -3.06 19.79 4.45
CA GLU A 368 -2.99 20.60 3.24
C GLU A 368 -1.66 21.38 3.20
N PRO A 369 -0.97 21.44 2.05
CA PRO A 369 0.23 22.27 1.91
C PRO A 369 -0.11 23.74 2.14
N ALA A 370 0.69 24.44 2.96
CA ALA A 370 0.61 25.88 3.20
C ALA A 370 1.50 26.70 2.24
N LEU A 371 2.57 26.07 1.74
CA LEU A 371 3.53 26.66 0.81
C LEU A 371 3.84 25.67 -0.31
N LEU A 372 3.89 26.15 -1.54
CA LEU A 372 4.42 25.45 -2.70
C LEU A 372 5.62 26.24 -3.22
N VAL A 373 6.68 25.55 -3.64
CA VAL A 373 7.82 26.13 -4.34
C VAL A 373 8.00 25.35 -5.63
N GLN A 374 7.76 26.03 -6.74
CA GLN A 374 7.86 25.45 -8.08
C GLN A 374 9.29 25.63 -8.63
N CYS A 375 9.84 24.58 -9.21
CA CYS A 375 11.11 24.65 -9.93
C CYS A 375 10.96 25.18 -11.38
N PRO A 376 12.07 25.54 -12.05
CA PRO A 376 12.08 25.82 -13.49
C PRO A 376 11.44 24.70 -14.33
N GLU A 377 10.85 25.06 -15.46
CA GLU A 377 10.26 24.09 -16.39
C GLU A 377 11.35 23.31 -17.14
N ILE A 378 11.13 22.00 -17.30
CA ILE A 378 12.04 21.09 -17.99
C ILE A 378 11.30 20.47 -19.18
N GLU A 379 11.89 20.53 -20.36
CA GLU A 379 11.34 19.83 -21.53
C GLU A 379 11.65 18.33 -21.47
N VAL A 380 10.60 17.52 -21.49
CA VAL A 380 10.68 16.05 -21.47
C VAL A 380 9.97 15.43 -22.66
N SER A 381 10.45 14.27 -23.09
CA SER A 381 9.76 13.43 -24.07
C SER A 381 9.03 12.29 -23.36
N LYS A 382 7.88 11.89 -23.90
CA LYS A 382 7.16 10.71 -23.45
C LYS A 382 8.08 9.49 -23.35
N GLY A 383 8.11 8.86 -22.19
CA GLY A 383 8.93 7.70 -21.88
C GLY A 383 10.31 8.04 -21.29
N ASP A 384 10.71 9.31 -21.25
CA ASP A 384 11.90 9.76 -20.54
C ASP A 384 11.83 9.28 -19.09
N VAL A 385 12.90 8.67 -18.62
CA VAL A 385 13.05 8.32 -17.20
C VAL A 385 13.88 9.40 -16.53
N LEU A 386 13.30 10.02 -15.51
CA LEU A 386 13.89 11.10 -14.74
C LEU A 386 14.25 10.59 -13.35
N GLU A 387 15.47 10.93 -12.93
CA GLU A 387 15.93 10.79 -11.57
C GLU A 387 15.90 12.17 -10.91
N ILE A 388 15.13 12.30 -9.85
CA ILE A 388 15.00 13.52 -9.05
C ILE A 388 15.68 13.25 -7.70
N THR A 389 16.72 14.00 -7.38
CA THR A 389 17.47 13.88 -6.13
C THR A 389 17.57 15.21 -5.43
N GLY A 390 17.79 15.19 -4.13
CA GLY A 390 18.13 16.38 -3.36
C GLY A 390 18.45 16.03 -1.92
N ARG A 391 18.91 17.02 -1.19
CA ARG A 391 19.18 16.93 0.24
C ARG A 391 18.13 17.73 0.99
N ILE A 392 17.71 17.21 2.13
CA ILE A 392 16.75 17.88 3.02
C ILE A 392 17.18 17.74 4.48
N ARG A 393 16.78 18.70 5.31
CA ARG A 393 16.83 18.60 6.78
C ARG A 393 15.81 19.50 7.46
N ALA A 394 15.56 19.26 8.74
CA ALA A 394 14.67 20.06 9.56
C ALA A 394 15.32 21.42 9.88
N GLY A 395 14.53 22.49 9.83
CA GLY A 395 14.92 23.78 10.33
C GLY A 395 14.72 23.91 11.84
N HIS A 396 15.35 24.92 12.44
CA HIS A 396 15.34 25.14 13.89
C HIS A 396 14.39 26.26 14.34
N GLY A 397 13.87 27.07 13.41
CA GLY A 397 13.06 28.24 13.71
C GLY A 397 11.56 27.97 13.83
N VAL A 398 11.06 26.83 13.33
CA VAL A 398 9.66 26.42 13.50
C VAL A 398 9.56 24.95 13.93
N HIS A 399 9.02 24.72 15.13
CA HIS A 399 8.71 23.38 15.59
C HIS A 399 7.49 22.81 14.86
N THR A 400 7.63 21.60 14.33
CA THR A 400 6.55 20.82 13.71
C THR A 400 6.23 19.60 14.55
N SER A 401 4.95 19.23 14.62
CA SER A 401 4.50 17.94 15.14
C SER A 401 4.45 16.84 14.08
N LEU A 402 4.66 17.19 12.80
CA LEU A 402 4.69 16.25 11.69
C LEU A 402 6.11 15.74 11.46
N SER A 403 6.24 14.41 11.37
CA SER A 403 7.48 13.74 11.00
C SER A 403 7.87 13.96 9.54
N ALA A 404 6.90 14.11 8.63
CA ALA A 404 7.13 14.34 7.20
C ALA A 404 6.34 15.58 6.74
N PRO A 405 6.82 16.81 7.06
CA PRO A 405 6.14 18.04 6.69
C PRO A 405 6.30 18.38 5.20
N LEU A 406 7.35 17.87 4.53
CA LEU A 406 7.61 18.10 3.12
C LEU A 406 6.87 17.08 2.23
N LEU A 407 6.36 17.55 1.10
CA LEU A 407 5.85 16.78 -0.03
C LEU A 407 6.61 17.16 -1.29
N ILE A 408 7.02 16.17 -2.07
CA ILE A 408 7.73 16.34 -3.34
C ILE A 408 6.93 15.64 -4.42
N PHE A 409 6.46 16.37 -5.41
CA PHE A 409 5.66 15.82 -6.51
C PHE A 409 5.93 16.53 -7.83
N ASP A 410 5.40 15.99 -8.90
CA ASP A 410 5.65 16.45 -10.26
C ASP A 410 4.35 16.70 -11.04
N SER A 411 4.47 17.39 -12.16
CA SER A 411 3.35 17.79 -13.03
C SER A 411 2.65 16.63 -13.73
N ASP A 412 3.27 15.46 -13.80
CA ASP A 412 2.73 14.30 -14.50
C ASP A 412 1.82 13.47 -13.59
N LEU A 413 2.26 13.20 -12.35
CA LEU A 413 1.51 12.36 -11.40
C LEU A 413 0.80 13.13 -10.30
N GLY A 414 1.08 14.42 -10.14
CA GLY A 414 0.40 15.28 -9.18
C GLY A 414 0.68 14.95 -7.70
N PRO A 415 0.07 15.72 -6.79
CA PRO A 415 0.28 15.60 -5.34
C PRO A 415 -0.21 14.27 -4.75
N GLU A 416 -1.11 13.55 -5.41
CA GLU A 416 -1.59 12.22 -5.01
C GLU A 416 -0.50 11.15 -5.03
N CYS A 417 0.57 11.37 -5.81
CA CYS A 417 1.75 10.52 -5.89
C CYS A 417 3.00 11.19 -5.31
N ALA A 418 2.79 12.17 -4.42
CA ALA A 418 3.86 12.86 -3.72
C ALA A 418 4.69 11.91 -2.84
N VAL A 419 5.98 12.18 -2.78
CA VAL A 419 6.90 11.59 -1.81
C VAL A 419 6.95 12.49 -0.59
N SER A 420 6.67 11.93 0.58
CA SER A 420 6.74 12.63 1.86
C SER A 420 7.84 12.00 2.71
N PRO A 421 9.10 12.43 2.56
CA PRO A 421 10.20 11.88 3.33
C PRO A 421 10.06 12.32 4.80
N HIS A 422 10.43 11.44 5.74
CA HIS A 422 10.69 11.86 7.12
C HIS A 422 11.74 12.96 7.09
N VAL A 423 11.65 13.97 7.96
CA VAL A 423 12.64 15.06 8.00
C VAL A 423 13.36 15.02 9.34
N GLU A 424 14.68 14.82 9.28
CA GLU A 424 15.56 14.76 10.44
C GLU A 424 16.40 16.05 10.59
N PRO A 425 17.00 16.33 11.76
CA PRO A 425 17.90 17.47 11.95
C PRO A 425 19.14 17.44 11.05
N ASP A 426 19.62 16.24 10.71
CA ASP A 426 20.78 16.03 9.86
C ASP A 426 20.41 15.99 8.37
N TRP A 427 21.39 16.31 7.51
CA TRP A 427 21.22 16.25 6.06
C TRP A 427 21.03 14.81 5.59
N GLN A 428 19.95 14.60 4.86
CA GLN A 428 19.61 13.31 4.25
C GLN A 428 19.28 13.48 2.78
N THR A 429 19.63 12.49 1.98
CA THR A 429 19.37 12.49 0.55
C THR A 429 18.06 11.76 0.27
N PHE A 430 17.23 12.35 -0.59
CA PHE A 430 16.09 11.65 -1.18
C PHE A 430 16.36 11.38 -2.66
N ARG A 431 15.70 10.33 -3.18
CA ARG A 431 15.77 9.92 -4.58
C ARG A 431 14.40 9.47 -5.05
N ILE A 432 13.95 10.00 -6.18
CA ILE A 432 12.64 9.76 -6.76
C ILE A 432 12.83 9.42 -8.24
N MET A 433 12.11 8.40 -8.70
CA MET A 433 12.11 7.96 -10.08
C MET A 433 10.78 8.29 -10.72
N ARG A 434 10.81 8.93 -11.90
CA ARG A 434 9.63 9.28 -12.68
C ARG A 434 9.82 8.87 -14.13
N GLN A 435 8.73 8.48 -14.78
CA GLN A 435 8.70 8.27 -16.21
C GLN A 435 7.65 9.21 -16.79
N ALA A 436 8.06 10.10 -17.70
CA ALA A 436 7.16 11.06 -18.30
C ALA A 436 6.08 10.37 -19.14
N SER A 437 4.81 10.57 -18.82
CA SER A 437 3.69 9.95 -19.52
C SER A 437 3.37 10.61 -20.87
N GLU A 438 3.72 11.90 -20.99
CA GLU A 438 3.54 12.76 -22.16
C GLU A 438 4.80 13.58 -22.45
N SER A 439 4.92 14.12 -23.67
CA SER A 439 5.98 15.06 -24.04
C SER A 439 5.54 16.50 -23.74
N GLY A 440 6.43 17.32 -23.23
CA GLY A 440 6.18 18.75 -22.96
C GLY A 440 6.84 19.23 -21.67
N PRO A 441 6.32 20.32 -21.07
CA PRO A 441 6.89 20.90 -19.87
C PRO A 441 6.64 20.02 -18.64
N PHE A 442 7.71 19.68 -17.94
CA PHE A 442 7.73 18.94 -16.69
C PHE A 442 8.19 19.86 -15.56
N LYS A 443 7.51 19.77 -14.42
CA LYS A 443 7.81 20.57 -13.22
C LYS A 443 7.85 19.70 -11.99
N VAL A 444 8.70 20.07 -11.05
CA VAL A 444 8.76 19.53 -9.70
C VAL A 444 8.32 20.61 -8.71
N TRP A 445 7.52 20.21 -7.72
CA TRP A 445 7.10 21.07 -6.64
C TRP A 445 7.58 20.54 -5.30
N LEU A 446 8.05 21.47 -4.47
CA LEU A 446 8.33 21.26 -3.06
C LEU A 446 7.19 21.91 -2.27
N ALA A 447 6.49 21.13 -1.46
CA ALA A 447 5.29 21.57 -0.77
C ALA A 447 5.40 21.33 0.74
N LEU A 448 5.13 22.35 1.55
CA LEU A 448 5.31 22.30 3.00
C LEU A 448 3.95 22.34 3.72
N LYS A 449 3.67 21.32 4.53
CA LYS A 449 2.44 21.15 5.32
C LYS A 449 2.60 21.65 6.75
N SER A 450 1.50 22.11 7.35
CA SER A 450 1.41 22.54 8.76
C SER A 450 2.43 23.66 9.07
N PRO A 451 2.53 24.20 10.30
CA PRO A 451 3.70 24.97 10.70
C PRO A 451 4.96 24.09 10.73
N ALA A 452 5.91 24.38 9.86
CA ALA A 452 7.18 23.67 9.76
C ALA A 452 8.26 24.55 9.12
N GLU A 453 9.52 24.16 9.31
CA GLU A 453 10.68 24.69 8.59
C GLU A 453 11.51 23.53 8.05
N VAL A 454 11.84 23.59 6.77
CA VAL A 454 12.66 22.59 6.07
C VAL A 454 13.69 23.32 5.23
N LEU A 455 14.94 22.85 5.29
CA LEU A 455 16.00 23.27 4.39
C LEU A 455 16.16 22.24 3.29
N VAL A 456 16.35 22.71 2.05
CA VAL A 456 16.52 21.90 0.85
C VAL A 456 17.77 22.38 0.12
N ASP A 457 18.55 21.43 -0.38
CA ASP A 457 19.78 21.71 -1.12
C ASP A 457 20.06 20.66 -2.19
N ASP A 458 20.93 20.98 -3.16
CA ASP A 458 21.35 20.12 -4.27
C ASP A 458 20.18 19.41 -4.99
N LEU A 459 19.08 20.13 -5.24
CA LEU A 459 18.01 19.58 -6.07
C LEU A 459 18.54 19.37 -7.50
N SER A 460 18.44 18.14 -7.98
CA SER A 460 18.81 17.77 -9.33
C SER A 460 17.70 16.99 -9.99
N VAL A 461 17.46 17.27 -11.26
CA VAL A 461 16.63 16.45 -12.13
C VAL A 461 17.48 16.04 -13.31
N SER A 462 17.70 14.74 -13.46
CA SER A 462 18.55 14.20 -14.51
C SER A 462 17.80 13.17 -15.33
N ARG A 463 18.03 13.16 -16.65
CA ARG A 463 17.48 12.15 -17.56
C ARG A 463 18.38 10.91 -17.53
N LEU A 464 17.77 9.74 -17.41
CA LEU A 464 18.46 8.46 -17.54
C LEU A 464 18.48 8.05 -19.02
N THR A 465 19.68 7.94 -19.58
CA THR A 465 19.88 7.52 -20.97
C THR A 465 20.39 6.07 -20.98
N PRO A 466 19.78 5.15 -21.73
CA PRO A 466 20.26 3.78 -21.83
C PRO A 466 21.74 3.76 -22.25
N LEU A 467 22.55 2.97 -21.55
CA LEU A 467 23.92 2.70 -21.98
C LEU A 467 23.84 2.03 -23.36
N ALA A 468 24.48 2.61 -24.37
CA ALA A 468 24.53 2.02 -25.69
C ALA A 468 25.08 0.59 -25.57
N ALA A 469 24.35 -0.39 -26.09
CA ALA A 469 24.88 -1.75 -26.21
C ALA A 469 26.20 -1.66 -27.01
N PRO A 470 27.26 -2.39 -26.61
CA PRO A 470 28.50 -2.40 -27.38
C PRO A 470 28.18 -2.89 -28.79
N THR A 471 28.13 -1.96 -29.74
CA THR A 471 28.11 -2.27 -31.16
C THR A 471 29.42 -2.96 -31.47
N SER A 472 29.40 -4.28 -31.48
CA SER A 472 30.46 -5.05 -32.13
C SER A 472 30.39 -4.71 -33.61
N PRO A 473 31.43 -4.12 -34.22
CA PRO A 473 31.43 -3.90 -35.65
C PRO A 473 31.56 -5.26 -36.33
N ILE A 474 30.44 -5.81 -36.79
CA ILE A 474 30.46 -6.87 -37.80
C ILE A 474 30.87 -6.19 -39.10
N SER A 475 32.17 -6.13 -39.36
CA SER A 475 32.68 -5.86 -40.70
C SER A 475 32.25 -7.00 -41.63
N PRO A 476 31.55 -6.73 -42.73
CA PRO A 476 31.32 -7.73 -43.77
C PRO A 476 32.62 -7.88 -44.56
N ALA A 477 33.46 -8.84 -44.18
CA ALA A 477 34.59 -9.24 -45.01
C ALA A 477 34.04 -10.00 -46.22
N SER A 478 34.01 -9.30 -47.35
CA SER A 478 33.72 -9.82 -48.67
C SER A 478 34.65 -10.98 -49.04
N ASN A 479 34.04 -12.04 -49.56
CA ASN A 479 34.61 -13.11 -50.36
C ASN A 479 35.80 -12.70 -51.23
N ARG A 480 36.91 -13.45 -51.15
CA ARG A 480 37.72 -13.79 -52.32
C ARG A 480 38.18 -15.26 -52.25
N ASN A 481 37.77 -15.98 -53.28
CA ASN A 481 38.11 -17.37 -53.59
C ASN A 481 39.61 -17.64 -53.65
N SER A 482 40.01 -18.82 -53.18
CA SER A 482 40.95 -19.67 -53.92
C SER A 482 40.74 -21.15 -53.56
N ARG A 483 40.38 -21.91 -54.60
CA ARG A 483 40.31 -23.38 -54.64
C ARG A 483 41.62 -24.03 -54.22
N SER A 484 41.53 -25.14 -53.49
CA SER A 484 42.26 -26.36 -53.82
C SER A 484 41.45 -27.60 -53.37
N GLN A 485 41.33 -28.54 -54.29
CA GLN A 485 40.71 -29.85 -54.12
C GLN A 485 41.67 -30.78 -53.34
N ALA A 486 41.15 -31.71 -52.54
CA ALA A 486 41.45 -33.14 -52.71
C ALA A 486 40.53 -34.04 -51.84
N ARG A 487 40.15 -35.15 -52.48
CA ARG A 487 39.28 -36.27 -52.12
C ARG A 487 39.61 -37.04 -50.83
N GLY A 488 38.59 -37.76 -50.32
CA GLY A 488 38.71 -39.04 -49.59
C GLY A 488 37.69 -39.16 -48.45
N ALA A 489 36.48 -39.68 -48.68
CA ALA A 489 36.09 -41.09 -48.49
C ALA A 489 36.32 -41.62 -47.06
N GLY A 490 35.24 -41.98 -46.35
CA GLY A 490 35.35 -42.79 -45.13
C GLY A 490 34.16 -42.72 -44.19
N TYR A 491 33.33 -43.77 -44.24
CA TYR A 491 32.32 -44.13 -43.25
C TYR A 491 32.87 -44.12 -41.81
N SER A 492 32.05 -43.74 -40.82
CA SER A 492 31.65 -44.60 -39.68
C SER A 492 31.04 -43.79 -38.51
N ARG A 493 29.79 -44.12 -38.16
CA ARG A 493 29.26 -44.10 -36.77
C ARG A 493 30.13 -45.08 -35.93
N PRO A 494 30.30 -44.95 -34.59
CA PRO A 494 29.13 -45.05 -33.68
C PRO A 494 29.27 -44.52 -32.21
N ILE A 495 28.12 -44.61 -31.52
CA ILE A 495 27.89 -44.96 -30.09
C ILE A 495 28.23 -43.95 -28.97
N PHE A 496 27.17 -43.70 -28.18
CA PHE A 496 27.04 -43.12 -26.82
C PHE A 496 27.93 -43.79 -25.76
N PRO A 497 28.16 -43.20 -24.57
CA PRO A 497 27.13 -43.08 -23.52
C PRO A 497 26.51 -41.69 -23.37
#